data_AF-A0A524IKN7-F1
#
_entry.id   AF-A0A524IKN7-F1
#
_cell.length_a   1.000
_cell.length_b   1.000
_cell.length_c   1.000
_cell.angle_alpha   90.00
_cell.angle_beta   90.00
_cell.angle_gamma   90.00
#
_symmetry.space_group_name_H-M   'P 1'
#
loop_
_entity.id
_entity.type
_entity.pdbx_description
1 polymer ?
#
loop_
_entity_poly.entity_id
_entity_poly.type
_entity_poly.pdbx_seq_one_letter_code
_entity_poly.pdbx_strand_id
1 'polypeptide(L)'
;MNGRFIQLAIVLAIFSIISGCASKPTVREHDLNAWVGVSVEALDKHAFFMTVPMFRTKTENGTEIRNYAYAYDFQECFSKAGASNIGDFVNEDAFIACSSSRIMCNNIFYIKQGKVLEYAPTGRCDTNEKLHPNAQSVGFKS
;
A
#
# COMPACT_ATOMS: atom_id res chain seq x y z
N MET A 1 -54.31 -2.38 21.52
CA MET A 1 -52.92 -2.27 21.00
C MET A 1 -52.99 -2.05 19.50
N ASN A 2 -52.69 -0.83 19.04
CA ASN A 2 -52.90 -0.43 17.65
C ASN A 2 -51.77 -0.95 16.74
N GLY A 3 -52.12 -1.85 15.81
CA GLY A 3 -51.19 -2.50 14.88
C GLY A 3 -50.38 -1.54 13.98
N ARG A 4 -50.77 -0.26 13.89
CA ARG A 4 -50.02 0.78 13.16
C ARG A 4 -48.70 1.15 13.85
N PHE A 5 -48.60 1.04 15.19
CA PHE A 5 -47.36 1.29 15.92
C PHE A 5 -46.35 0.14 15.78
N ILE A 6 -46.84 -1.09 15.62
CA ILE A 6 -46.00 -2.28 15.44
C ILE A 6 -45.34 -2.25 14.04
N GLN A 7 -46.05 -1.79 13.01
CA GLN A 7 -45.48 -1.66 11.66
C GLN A 7 -44.42 -0.56 11.55
N LEU A 8 -44.57 0.56 12.26
CA LEU A 8 -43.56 1.63 12.28
C LEU A 8 -42.25 1.19 12.97
N ALA A 9 -42.34 0.39 14.03
CA ALA A 9 -41.17 -0.13 14.74
C ALA A 9 -40.34 -1.11 13.88
N ILE A 10 -41.00 -1.89 13.02
CA ILE A 10 -40.33 -2.86 12.13
C ILE A 10 -39.58 -2.17 10.99
N VAL A 11 -40.10 -1.07 10.44
CA VAL A 11 -39.44 -0.32 9.34
C VAL A 11 -38.16 0.38 9.82
N LEU A 12 -38.13 0.88 11.05
CA LEU A 12 -36.95 1.53 11.63
C LEU A 12 -35.83 0.54 12.02
N ALA A 13 -36.18 -0.70 12.37
CA ALA A 13 -35.19 -1.73 12.72
C ALA A 13 -34.44 -2.32 11.52
N ILE A 14 -35.03 -2.26 10.31
CA ILE A 14 -34.41 -2.82 9.09
C ILE A 14 -33.31 -1.88 8.53
N PHE A 15 -33.36 -0.58 8.82
CA PHE A 15 -32.36 0.38 8.34
C PHE A 15 -31.03 0.39 9.11
N SER A 16 -30.97 -0.23 10.30
CA SER A 16 -29.78 -0.20 11.16
C SER A 16 -28.75 -1.30 10.89
N ILE A 17 -28.99 -2.19 9.93
CA ILE A 17 -28.13 -3.38 9.68
C ILE A 17 -27.07 -3.12 8.58
N ILE A 18 -27.08 -1.96 7.93
CA ILE A 18 -26.22 -1.67 6.76
C ILE A 18 -24.90 -0.94 7.14
N SER A 19 -24.70 -0.52 8.39
CA SER A 19 -23.49 0.18 8.82
C SER A 19 -22.32 -0.73 9.22
N GLY A 20 -22.45 -2.04 9.00
CA GLY A 20 -21.43 -3.05 9.34
C GLY A 20 -20.51 -3.47 8.20
N CYS A 21 -20.42 -2.70 7.10
CA CYS A 21 -19.41 -2.98 6.08
C CYS A 21 -18.03 -2.71 6.69
N ALA A 22 -17.27 -3.78 6.92
CA ALA A 22 -15.84 -3.73 7.23
C ALA A 22 -15.19 -2.58 6.47
N SER A 23 -14.57 -1.63 7.20
CA SER A 23 -13.86 -0.49 6.62
C SER A 23 -12.91 -1.01 5.56
N LYS A 24 -13.28 -0.84 4.28
CA LYS A 24 -12.42 -1.23 3.17
C LYS A 24 -11.16 -0.38 3.26
N PRO A 25 -9.98 -0.96 2.98
CA PRO A 25 -8.76 -0.18 2.86
C PRO A 25 -9.01 1.00 1.91
N THR A 26 -8.65 2.20 2.36
CA THR A 26 -8.95 3.43 1.63
C THR A 26 -7.74 3.81 0.78
N VAL A 27 -7.73 3.34 -0.48
CA VAL A 27 -6.76 3.79 -1.48
C VAL A 27 -7.38 4.96 -2.25
N ARG A 28 -6.73 6.12 -2.24
CA ARG A 28 -7.21 7.36 -2.88
C ARG A 28 -6.28 7.73 -4.03
N GLU A 29 -6.85 7.89 -5.22
CA GLU A 29 -6.12 8.15 -6.46
C GLU A 29 -5.20 9.39 -6.38
N HIS A 30 -5.62 10.43 -5.65
CA HIS A 30 -4.79 11.63 -5.48
C HIS A 30 -3.52 11.37 -4.65
N ASP A 31 -3.56 10.42 -3.70
CA ASP A 31 -2.38 10.03 -2.92
C ASP A 31 -1.38 9.28 -3.80
N LEU A 32 -1.87 8.50 -4.77
CA LEU A 32 -1.03 7.75 -5.71
C LEU A 32 -0.32 8.71 -6.68
N ASN A 33 -1.10 9.60 -7.29
CA ASN A 33 -0.60 10.57 -8.26
C ASN A 33 0.37 11.58 -7.67
N ALA A 34 0.31 11.84 -6.36
CA ALA A 34 1.27 12.70 -5.68
C ALA A 34 2.72 12.20 -5.83
N TRP A 35 2.94 10.90 -6.04
CA TRP A 35 4.28 10.31 -6.18
C TRP A 35 4.84 10.34 -7.59
N VAL A 36 4.03 10.54 -8.63
CA VAL A 36 4.50 10.49 -10.03
C VAL A 36 5.52 11.60 -10.28
N GLY A 37 6.71 11.22 -10.78
CA GLY A 37 7.82 12.14 -11.05
C GLY A 37 8.68 12.52 -9.82
N VAL A 38 8.29 12.07 -8.63
CA VAL A 38 9.08 12.26 -7.41
C VAL A 38 10.36 11.44 -7.47
N SER A 39 11.46 11.97 -6.92
CA SER A 39 12.73 11.25 -6.88
C SER A 39 12.70 10.06 -5.95
N VAL A 40 13.38 8.99 -6.33
CA VAL A 40 13.60 7.83 -5.48
C VAL A 40 14.30 8.19 -4.16
N GLU A 41 15.17 9.20 -4.17
CA GLU A 41 15.81 9.72 -2.95
C GLU A 41 14.79 10.26 -1.94
N ALA A 42 13.69 10.85 -2.43
CA ALA A 42 12.64 11.34 -1.55
C ALA A 42 11.82 10.20 -0.96
N LEU A 43 11.61 9.14 -1.74
CA LEU A 43 11.03 7.90 -1.25
C LEU A 43 11.90 7.27 -0.15
N ASP A 44 13.22 7.26 -0.35
CA ASP A 44 14.22 6.77 0.61
C ASP A 44 14.35 7.62 1.88
N LYS A 45 13.83 8.87 1.86
CA LYS A 45 13.79 9.79 3.01
C LYS A 45 12.40 9.91 3.61
N HIS A 46 11.40 9.21 3.07
CA HIS A 46 10.02 9.34 3.52
C HIS A 46 9.83 8.66 4.88
N ALA A 47 9.28 9.40 5.85
CA ALA A 47 9.23 8.97 7.26
C ALA A 47 8.57 7.60 7.46
N PHE A 48 7.50 7.31 6.71
CA PHE A 48 6.85 6.01 6.74
C PHE A 48 7.70 4.93 6.04
N PHE A 49 8.10 5.15 4.79
CA PHE A 49 8.70 4.11 3.95
C PHE A 49 10.09 3.69 4.42
N MET A 50 10.83 4.58 5.10
CA MET A 50 12.10 4.21 5.77
C MET A 50 11.93 3.15 6.86
N THR A 51 10.75 3.05 7.47
CA THR A 51 10.47 2.11 8.57
C THR A 51 9.85 0.80 8.09
N VAL A 52 9.40 0.76 6.84
CA VAL A 52 8.72 -0.40 6.27
C VAL A 52 9.76 -1.29 5.59
N PRO A 53 9.80 -2.60 5.89
CA PRO A 53 10.64 -3.52 5.17
C PRO A 53 10.40 -3.46 3.66
N MET A 54 11.48 -3.43 2.90
CA MET A 54 11.44 -3.23 1.46
C MET A 54 12.28 -4.26 0.75
N PHE A 55 11.79 -4.71 -0.40
CA PHE A 55 12.55 -5.51 -1.35
C PHE A 55 12.55 -4.85 -2.72
N ARG A 56 13.60 -5.16 -3.49
CA ARG A 56 13.80 -4.64 -4.83
C ARG A 56 13.76 -5.76 -5.86
N THR A 57 13.10 -5.51 -6.97
CA THR A 57 13.24 -6.31 -8.19
C THR A 57 13.50 -5.38 -9.37
N LYS A 58 13.88 -5.94 -10.52
CA LYS A 58 14.16 -5.16 -11.72
C LYS A 58 13.66 -5.93 -12.94
N THR A 59 12.87 -5.28 -13.76
CA THR A 59 12.40 -5.87 -15.02
C THR A 59 13.53 -5.90 -16.06
N GLU A 60 13.36 -6.69 -17.11
CA GLU A 60 14.32 -6.76 -18.23
C GLU A 60 14.56 -5.40 -18.89
N ASN A 61 13.54 -4.54 -18.94
CA ASN A 61 13.64 -3.19 -19.53
C ASN A 61 14.27 -2.14 -18.58
N GLY A 62 14.78 -2.59 -17.43
CA GLY A 62 15.51 -1.78 -16.47
C GLY A 62 14.64 -0.97 -15.51
N THR A 63 13.33 -1.20 -15.47
CA THR A 63 12.44 -0.60 -14.46
C THR A 63 12.72 -1.25 -13.12
N GLU A 64 13.10 -0.46 -12.13
CA GLU A 64 13.24 -0.89 -10.75
C GLU A 64 11.86 -0.94 -10.11
N ILE A 65 11.58 -2.02 -9.40
CA ILE A 65 10.36 -2.17 -8.62
C ILE A 65 10.77 -2.22 -7.16
N ARG A 66 10.22 -1.31 -6.35
CA ARG A 66 10.38 -1.35 -4.90
C ARG A 66 9.03 -1.69 -4.28
N ASN A 67 9.00 -2.70 -3.44
CA ASN A 67 7.81 -3.01 -2.65
C ASN A 67 8.14 -2.81 -1.17
N TYR A 68 7.52 -1.78 -0.58
CA TYR A 68 7.53 -1.57 0.86
C TYR A 68 6.34 -2.32 1.44
N ALA A 69 6.60 -3.52 1.96
CA ALA A 69 5.56 -4.44 2.38
C ALA A 69 5.60 -4.64 3.89
N TYR A 70 4.42 -4.65 4.49
CA TYR A 70 4.26 -4.98 5.90
C TYR A 70 3.10 -5.95 6.09
N ALA A 71 3.37 -6.95 6.93
CA ALA A 71 2.46 -7.98 7.41
C ALA A 71 2.93 -8.40 8.81
N TYR A 72 2.08 -9.05 9.60
CA TYR A 72 2.47 -9.57 10.92
C TYR A 72 3.69 -10.54 10.87
N ASP A 73 3.98 -11.14 9.71
CA ASP A 73 5.05 -12.12 9.52
C ASP A 73 5.92 -11.86 8.27
N PHE A 74 6.11 -10.59 7.88
CA PHE A 74 6.85 -10.21 6.66
C PHE A 74 8.27 -10.80 6.59
N GLN A 75 8.97 -10.83 7.71
CA GLN A 75 10.39 -11.19 7.80
C GLN A 75 10.65 -12.66 7.39
N GLU A 76 9.69 -13.56 7.62
CA GLU A 76 9.82 -14.97 7.26
C GLU A 76 9.84 -15.20 5.75
N CYS A 77 8.96 -14.54 5.00
CA CYS A 77 8.92 -14.66 3.53
C CYS A 77 10.09 -13.95 2.86
N PHE A 78 10.53 -12.84 3.45
CA PHE A 78 11.69 -12.10 2.99
C PHE A 78 12.98 -12.94 3.09
N SER A 79 13.21 -13.61 4.23
CA SER A 79 14.35 -14.54 4.38
C SER A 79 14.27 -15.76 3.47
N LYS A 80 13.08 -16.35 3.28
CA LYS A 80 12.89 -17.48 2.34
C LYS A 80 13.14 -17.11 0.88
N ALA A 81 12.94 -15.84 0.52
CA ALA A 81 13.18 -15.33 -0.82
C ALA A 81 14.66 -14.92 -1.08
N GLY A 82 15.56 -15.21 -0.14
CA GLY A 82 17.00 -15.08 -0.29
C GLY A 82 17.61 -13.78 0.25
N ALA A 83 16.82 -12.89 0.86
CA ALA A 83 17.33 -11.67 1.46
C ALA A 83 17.87 -11.89 2.87
N SER A 84 18.97 -11.21 3.21
CA SER A 84 19.59 -11.23 4.54
C SER A 84 19.41 -9.91 5.29
N ASN A 85 19.25 -8.80 4.56
CA ASN A 85 19.09 -7.45 5.10
C ASN A 85 17.89 -6.76 4.46
N ILE A 86 17.29 -5.80 5.18
CA ILE A 86 16.22 -4.94 4.63
C ILE A 86 16.77 -4.16 3.43
N GLY A 87 16.03 -4.18 2.32
CA GLY A 87 16.41 -3.51 1.08
C GLY A 87 17.20 -4.37 0.09
N ASP A 88 17.52 -5.62 0.45
CA ASP A 88 18.11 -6.60 -0.47
C ASP A 88 17.17 -6.90 -1.64
N PHE A 89 17.77 -7.37 -2.74
CA PHE A 89 17.04 -7.96 -3.85
C PHE A 89 16.58 -9.36 -3.47
N VAL A 90 15.34 -9.70 -3.82
CA VAL A 90 14.74 -11.02 -3.56
C VAL A 90 14.36 -11.71 -4.85
N ASN A 91 14.24 -13.04 -4.80
CA ASN A 91 13.54 -13.77 -5.84
C ASN A 91 12.02 -13.48 -5.74
N GLU A 92 11.46 -12.85 -6.77
CA GLU A 92 10.07 -12.41 -6.80
C GLU A 92 9.09 -13.59 -6.67
N ASP A 93 9.29 -14.66 -7.45
CA ASP A 93 8.42 -15.84 -7.45
C ASP A 93 8.37 -16.52 -6.09
N ALA A 94 9.52 -16.66 -5.42
CA ALA A 94 9.63 -17.26 -4.10
C ALA A 94 8.95 -16.38 -3.04
N PHE A 95 9.11 -15.05 -3.13
CA PHE A 95 8.43 -14.12 -2.25
C PHE A 95 6.92 -14.19 -2.43
N ILE A 96 6.42 -14.13 -3.67
CA ILE A 96 4.99 -14.24 -4.02
C ILE A 96 4.42 -15.57 -3.51
N ALA A 97 5.11 -16.68 -3.74
CA ALA A 97 4.67 -18.00 -3.29
C ALA A 97 4.46 -18.04 -1.76
N CYS A 98 5.41 -17.51 -0.98
CA CYS A 98 5.30 -17.46 0.48
C CYS A 98 4.23 -16.47 0.98
N SER A 99 4.11 -15.31 0.33
CA SER A 99 3.24 -14.21 0.75
C SER A 99 1.78 -14.37 0.33
N SER A 100 1.50 -15.20 -0.69
CA SER A 100 0.19 -15.31 -1.36
C SER A 100 -1.02 -15.56 -0.45
N SER A 101 -0.85 -16.24 0.69
CA SER A 101 -1.93 -16.54 1.64
C SER A 101 -2.07 -15.52 2.78
N ARG A 102 -1.19 -14.51 2.83
CA ARG A 102 -1.11 -13.55 3.94
C ARG A 102 -1.81 -12.24 3.58
N ILE A 103 -2.63 -11.72 4.49
CA ILE A 103 -3.18 -10.37 4.35
C ILE A 103 -2.04 -9.37 4.61
N MET A 104 -1.64 -8.65 3.57
CA MET A 104 -0.57 -7.67 3.66
C MET A 104 -0.90 -6.40 2.87
N CYS A 105 -0.19 -5.33 3.17
CA CYS A 105 -0.11 -4.16 2.30
C CYS A 105 1.21 -4.20 1.54
N ASN A 106 1.13 -4.21 0.21
CA ASN A 106 2.27 -4.03 -0.67
C ASN A 106 2.23 -2.62 -1.23
N ASN A 107 3.18 -1.77 -0.84
CA ASN A 107 3.31 -0.42 -1.41
C ASN A 107 4.34 -0.49 -2.55
N ILE A 108 3.86 -0.71 -3.78
CA ILE A 108 4.69 -1.00 -4.95
C ILE A 108 4.96 0.29 -5.71
N PHE A 109 6.24 0.64 -5.87
CA PHE A 109 6.72 1.76 -6.67
C PHE A 109 7.46 1.25 -7.90
N TYR A 110 7.02 1.69 -9.07
CA TYR A 110 7.74 1.50 -10.32
C TYR A 110 8.64 2.71 -10.55
N ILE A 111 9.93 2.46 -10.77
CA ILE A 111 10.95 3.50 -10.79
C ILE A 111 11.80 3.36 -12.04
N LYS A 112 12.03 4.48 -12.71
CA LYS A 112 12.91 4.54 -13.88
C LYS A 112 13.71 5.82 -13.85
N GLN A 113 15.01 5.72 -14.12
CA GLN A 113 15.93 6.86 -14.10
C GLN A 113 15.87 7.65 -12.78
N GLY A 114 15.70 6.95 -11.65
CA GLY A 114 15.66 7.55 -10.31
C GLY A 114 14.37 8.32 -10.00
N LYS A 115 13.33 8.20 -10.83
CA LYS A 115 12.01 8.83 -10.62
C LYS A 115 10.92 7.78 -10.54
N VAL A 116 9.93 8.04 -9.69
CA VAL A 116 8.72 7.21 -9.60
C VAL A 116 7.90 7.42 -10.88
N LEU A 117 7.62 6.31 -11.57
CA LEU A 117 6.69 6.25 -12.69
C LEU A 117 5.25 6.04 -12.19
N GLU A 118 5.08 5.17 -11.21
CA GLU A 118 3.77 4.75 -10.71
C GLU A 118 3.89 4.27 -9.26
N TYR A 119 2.86 4.55 -8.47
CA TYR A 119 2.64 3.98 -7.15
C TYR A 119 1.35 3.15 -7.15
N ALA A 120 1.47 1.83 -7.04
CA ALA A 120 0.38 0.87 -7.22
C ALA A 120 0.23 -0.06 -6.00
N PRO A 121 -0.37 0.41 -4.90
CA PRO A 121 -0.53 -0.43 -3.72
C PRO A 121 -1.49 -1.59 -3.97
N THR A 122 -1.17 -2.77 -3.45
CA THR A 122 -2.03 -3.96 -3.53
C THR A 122 -2.25 -4.60 -2.15
N GLY A 123 -3.37 -5.28 -1.98
CA GLY A 123 -3.77 -5.90 -0.70
C GLY A 123 -4.55 -4.93 0.21
N ARG A 124 -4.29 -4.96 1.52
CA ARG A 124 -4.98 -4.09 2.49
C ARG A 124 -4.12 -2.87 2.85
N CYS A 125 -4.04 -1.93 1.92
CA CYS A 125 -3.34 -0.66 2.11
C CYS A 125 -4.31 0.49 2.37
N ASP A 126 -3.95 1.38 3.30
CA ASP A 126 -4.58 2.68 3.44
C ASP A 126 -3.64 3.75 2.91
N THR A 127 -4.13 4.60 2.01
CA THR A 127 -3.41 5.79 1.59
C THR A 127 -4.04 7.02 2.24
N ASN A 128 -3.18 7.91 2.72
CA ASN A 128 -3.61 9.19 3.24
C ASN A 128 -2.52 10.26 3.02
N GLU A 129 -2.79 11.49 3.46
CA GLU A 129 -1.86 12.64 3.33
C GLU A 129 -0.52 12.40 4.02
N LYS A 130 -0.45 11.53 5.03
CA LYS A 130 0.83 11.16 5.69
C LYS A 130 1.73 10.30 4.80
N LEU A 131 1.18 9.74 3.72
CA LEU A 131 1.94 9.02 2.70
C LEU A 131 2.26 9.90 1.49
N HIS A 132 1.98 11.20 1.51
CA HIS A 132 2.38 12.09 0.44
C HIS A 132 3.89 12.37 0.49
N PRO A 133 4.52 12.67 -0.66
CA PRO A 133 5.90 13.13 -0.67
C PRO A 133 6.09 14.39 0.17
N ASN A 134 7.25 14.50 0.83
CA ASN A 134 7.60 15.72 1.56
C ASN A 134 7.60 16.92 0.60
N ALA A 135 7.15 18.09 1.04
CA ALA A 135 7.04 19.30 0.20
C ALA A 135 8.34 19.67 -0.53
N GLN A 136 9.51 19.32 0.02
CA GLN A 136 10.83 19.57 -0.58
C GLN A 136 11.16 18.64 -1.76
N SER A 137 10.45 17.53 -1.91
CA SER A 137 10.69 16.51 -2.94
C SER A 137 9.90 16.71 -4.23
N VAL A 138 8.86 17.53 -4.16
CA VAL A 138 8.10 17.98 -5.32
C VAL A 138 8.84 19.22 -5.83
N GLY A 139 9.79 19.03 -6.74
CA GLY A 139 10.57 20.13 -7.28
C GLY A 139 9.65 21.24 -7.77
N PHE A 140 9.70 22.41 -7.13
CA PHE A 140 9.11 23.62 -7.68
C PHE A 140 9.77 23.86 -9.03
N LYS A 141 8.99 23.73 -10.11
CA LYS A 141 9.33 24.40 -11.36
C LYS A 141 9.19 25.90 -11.07
N SER A 142 10.31 26.55 -10.78
CA SER A 142 10.52 27.97 -11.03
C SER A 142 10.54 28.24 -12.53
#